data_AF-A0A7Y3A664-F1
#
_entry.id   AF-A0A7Y3A664-F1
#
_cell.length_a   1.000
_cell.length_b   1.000
_cell.length_c   1.000
_cell.angle_alpha   90.00
_cell.angle_beta   90.00
_cell.angle_gamma   90.00
#
_symmetry.space_group_name_H-M   'P 1'
#
loop_
_entity.id
_entity.type
_entity.pdbx_description
1 polymer ?
#
loop_
_entity_poly.entity_id
_entity_poly.type
_entity_poly.pdbx_seq_one_letter_code
_entity_poly.pdbx_strand_id
1 'polypeptide(L)'
;MNSKWLIRSVEIMIIPIGVIVFLLLFTFTIGWNPVTIILFWFLCIPLLANYLPKLVFKREVYPAQSILGLVIFYGFMVLMIYEHYQSDYFLLMMLSLLSNLVIILLIAWIKNKAVIPKSILHE
;
A
#
# COMPACT_ATOMS: atom_id res chain seq x y z
N MET A 1 -26.60 4.36 -11.13
CA MET A 1 -25.22 3.91 -10.78
C MET A 1 -25.27 3.22 -9.43
N ASN A 2 -24.79 1.98 -9.32
CA ASN A 2 -24.96 1.15 -8.11
C ASN A 2 -24.08 1.68 -6.97
N SER A 3 -24.67 2.05 -5.82
CA SER A 3 -23.97 2.66 -4.68
C SER A 3 -22.82 1.81 -4.15
N LYS A 4 -22.89 0.47 -4.29
CA LYS A 4 -21.82 -0.46 -3.90
C LYS A 4 -20.54 -0.27 -4.71
N TRP A 5 -20.66 0.09 -5.99
CA TRP A 5 -19.50 0.30 -6.87
C TRP A 5 -18.76 1.59 -6.52
N LEU A 6 -19.51 2.67 -6.26
CA LEU A 6 -18.94 3.94 -5.80
C LEU A 6 -18.12 3.74 -4.52
N ILE A 7 -18.69 3.07 -3.53
CA ILE A 7 -18.00 2.84 -2.25
C ILE A 7 -16.67 2.09 -2.47
N ARG A 8 -16.68 1.03 -3.30
CA ARG A 8 -15.46 0.26 -3.60
C ARG A 8 -14.41 1.10 -4.31
N SER A 9 -14.80 1.95 -5.25
CA SER A 9 -13.86 2.84 -5.95
C SER A 9 -13.23 3.86 -5.00
N VAL A 10 -14.00 4.43 -4.07
CA VAL A 10 -13.46 5.38 -3.07
C VAL A 10 -12.48 4.67 -2.13
N GLU A 11 -12.76 3.43 -1.73
CA GLU A 11 -11.83 2.63 -0.92
C GLU A 11 -10.51 2.33 -1.63
N ILE A 12 -10.54 2.13 -2.95
CA ILE A 12 -9.31 1.94 -3.72
C ILE A 12 -8.54 3.26 -3.81
N MET A 13 -9.24 4.38 -4.04
CA MET A 13 -8.63 5.70 -4.24
C MET A 13 -8.09 6.34 -2.96
N ILE A 14 -8.56 5.94 -1.78
CA ILE A 14 -8.01 6.47 -0.52
C ILE A 14 -6.52 6.16 -0.37
N ILE A 15 -6.07 5.03 -0.92
CA ILE A 15 -4.69 4.56 -0.80
C ILE A 15 -3.72 5.47 -1.58
N PRO A 16 -3.84 5.65 -2.91
CA PRO A 16 -2.94 6.54 -3.64
C PRO A 16 -3.01 7.96 -3.08
N ILE A 17 -4.21 8.47 -2.76
CA ILE A 17 -4.37 9.83 -2.20
C ILE A 17 -3.64 9.95 -0.86
N GLY A 18 -3.88 9.02 0.07
CA GLY A 18 -3.29 9.09 1.40
C GLY A 18 -1.78 8.86 1.41
N VAL A 19 -1.26 7.97 0.54
CA VAL A 19 0.18 7.78 0.40
C VAL A 19 0.83 9.04 -0.17
N ILE A 20 0.21 9.71 -1.15
CA ILE A 20 0.72 11.00 -1.69
C ILE A 20 0.71 12.08 -0.60
N VAL A 21 -0.39 12.23 0.14
CA VAL A 21 -0.48 13.21 1.24
C VAL A 21 0.60 12.91 2.29
N PHE A 22 0.79 11.64 2.66
CA PHE A 22 1.83 11.25 3.60
C PHE A 22 3.24 11.49 3.05
N LEU A 23 3.48 11.24 1.76
CA LEU A 23 4.75 11.54 1.07
C LEU A 23 5.09 13.02 1.15
N LEU A 24 4.10 13.89 0.90
CA LEU A 24 4.27 15.34 1.00
C LEU A 24 4.60 15.74 2.44
N LEU A 25 3.82 15.28 3.41
CA LEU A 25 4.08 15.55 4.83
C LEU A 25 5.47 15.06 5.27
N PHE A 26 5.85 13.86 4.86
CA PHE A 26 7.15 13.27 5.15
C PHE A 26 8.30 14.10 4.56
N THR A 27 8.13 14.55 3.32
CA THR A 27 9.09 15.43 2.63
C THR A 27 9.32 16.73 3.40
N PHE A 28 8.25 17.37 3.89
CA PHE A 28 8.35 18.64 4.60
C PHE A 28 8.86 18.53 6.05
N THR A 29 8.74 17.36 6.69
CA THR A 29 9.02 17.19 8.12
C THR A 29 10.36 16.52 8.42
N ILE A 30 10.69 15.46 7.68
CA ILE A 30 11.85 14.61 7.98
C ILE A 30 12.98 14.84 6.97
N GLY A 31 12.62 15.09 5.70
CA GLY A 31 13.56 15.16 4.60
C GLY A 31 14.03 13.78 4.10
N TRP A 32 14.82 13.80 3.03
CA TRP A 32 15.24 12.60 2.31
C TRP A 32 16.72 12.30 2.54
N ASN A 33 16.99 11.21 3.25
CA ASN A 33 18.30 10.58 3.33
C ASN A 33 18.16 9.10 2.91
N PRO A 34 19.25 8.37 2.62
CA PRO A 34 19.15 6.99 2.13
C PRO A 34 18.34 6.06 3.04
N VAL A 35 18.43 6.25 4.36
CA VAL A 35 17.67 5.45 5.34
C VAL A 35 16.18 5.78 5.27
N THR A 36 15.82 7.06 5.24
CA THR A 36 14.41 7.49 5.19
C THR A 36 13.75 7.12 3.86
N ILE A 37 14.50 7.14 2.76
CA ILE A 37 14.06 6.62 1.46
C ILE A 37 13.69 5.15 1.60
N ILE A 38 14.60 4.31 2.09
CA ILE A 38 14.34 2.86 2.23
C ILE A 38 13.15 2.60 3.15
N LEU A 39 13.10 3.25 4.31
CA LEU A 39 11.98 3.08 5.25
C LEU A 39 10.65 3.53 4.63
N PHE A 40 10.63 4.64 3.90
CA PHE A 40 9.41 5.13 3.29
C PHE A 40 8.88 4.13 2.25
N TRP A 41 9.73 3.74 1.29
CA TRP A 41 9.33 2.92 0.15
C TRP A 41 8.98 1.48 0.52
N PHE A 42 9.71 0.88 1.47
CA PHE A 42 9.58 -0.54 1.81
C PHE A 42 8.80 -0.81 3.10
N LEU A 43 8.63 0.18 3.98
CA LEU A 43 7.93 0.00 5.26
C LEU A 43 6.70 0.90 5.40
N CYS A 44 6.77 2.19 5.05
CA CYS A 44 5.63 3.09 5.22
C CYS A 44 4.50 2.81 4.21
N ILE A 45 4.82 2.66 2.93
CA ILE A 45 3.83 2.39 1.86
C ILE A 45 2.93 1.15 2.12
N PRO A 46 3.46 -0.05 2.43
CA PRO A 46 2.63 -1.24 2.62
C PRO A 46 1.81 -1.13 3.91
N LEU A 47 2.35 -0.48 4.95
CA LEU A 47 1.60 -0.17 6.18
C LEU A 47 0.43 0.76 5.86
N LEU A 48 0.67 1.89 5.18
CA LEU A 48 -0.39 2.83 4.81
C LEU A 48 -1.45 2.16 3.93
N ALA A 49 -1.05 1.40 2.92
CA ALA A 49 -1.99 0.72 2.03
C ALA A 49 -2.93 -0.27 2.74
N ASN A 50 -2.49 -0.82 3.89
CA ASN A 50 -3.30 -1.74 4.68
C ASN A 50 -4.10 -1.04 5.79
N TYR A 51 -3.49 -0.05 6.47
CA TYR A 51 -4.08 0.62 7.63
C TYR A 51 -4.97 1.80 7.26
N LEU A 52 -4.65 2.56 6.22
CA LEU A 52 -5.37 3.78 5.86
C LEU A 52 -6.84 3.51 5.51
N PRO A 53 -7.18 2.48 4.71
CA PRO A 53 -8.59 2.18 4.43
C PRO A 53 -9.36 1.78 5.69
N LYS A 54 -8.72 1.01 6.59
CA LYS A 54 -9.31 0.64 7.88
C LYS A 54 -9.56 1.86 8.78
N LEU A 55 -8.64 2.83 8.78
CA LEU A 55 -8.78 4.07 9.55
C LEU A 55 -9.96 4.91 9.05
N VAL A 56 -10.12 5.05 7.73
CA VAL A 56 -11.14 5.90 7.12
C VAL A 56 -12.53 5.25 7.15
N PHE A 57 -12.63 3.96 6.80
CA PHE A 57 -13.92 3.27 6.65
C PHE A 57 -14.34 2.45 7.87
N LYS A 58 -13.49 2.36 8.91
CA LYS A 58 -13.73 1.61 10.15
C LYS A 58 -14.13 0.14 9.91
N ARG A 59 -13.72 -0.45 8.78
CA ARG A 59 -13.98 -1.84 8.40
C ARG A 59 -12.72 -2.52 7.89
N GLU A 60 -12.68 -3.85 7.98
CA GLU A 60 -11.62 -4.61 7.33
C GLU A 60 -11.76 -4.46 5.82
N VAL A 61 -10.66 -4.09 5.19
CA VAL A 61 -10.58 -3.89 3.74
C VAL A 61 -10.02 -5.15 3.10
N TYR A 62 -10.59 -5.51 1.97
CA TYR A 62 -10.16 -6.69 1.25
C TYR A 62 -8.73 -6.48 0.74
N PRO A 63 -7.81 -7.45 0.88
CA PRO A 63 -6.45 -7.34 0.37
C PRO A 63 -6.38 -6.94 -1.11
N ALA A 64 -7.35 -7.37 -1.91
CA ALA A 64 -7.48 -6.99 -3.32
C ALA A 64 -7.65 -5.48 -3.52
N GLN A 65 -8.36 -4.77 -2.65
CA GLN A 65 -8.51 -3.32 -2.72
C GLN A 65 -7.19 -2.61 -2.41
N SER A 66 -6.43 -3.12 -1.43
CA SER A 66 -5.09 -2.60 -1.12
C SER A 66 -4.09 -2.81 -2.25
N ILE A 67 -4.11 -3.99 -2.88
CA ILE A 67 -3.30 -4.30 -4.05
C ILE A 67 -3.64 -3.36 -5.21
N LEU A 68 -4.93 -3.19 -5.55
CA LEU A 68 -5.36 -2.30 -6.62
C LEU A 68 -4.97 -0.84 -6.35
N GLY A 69 -5.14 -0.36 -5.12
CA GLY A 69 -4.73 0.99 -4.74
C GLY A 69 -3.22 1.21 -4.87
N LEU A 70 -2.41 0.21 -4.50
CA LEU A 70 -0.96 0.25 -4.71
C LEU A 70 -0.58 0.24 -6.18
N VAL A 71 -1.19 -0.61 -7.00
CA VAL A 71 -0.92 -0.67 -8.44
C VAL A 71 -1.22 0.69 -9.09
N ILE A 72 -2.32 1.34 -8.70
CA ILE A 72 -2.67 2.68 -9.18
C ILE A 72 -1.63 3.71 -8.70
N PHE A 73 -1.25 3.69 -7.43
CA PHE A 73 -0.23 4.58 -6.88
C PHE A 73 1.11 4.43 -7.62
N TYR A 74 1.61 3.22 -7.78
CA TYR A 74 2.86 2.96 -8.50
C TYR A 74 2.74 3.27 -9.99
N GLY A 75 1.57 3.08 -10.59
CA GLY A 75 1.28 3.54 -11.94
C GLY A 75 1.48 5.05 -12.07
N PHE A 76 0.96 5.85 -11.14
CA PHE A 76 1.21 7.29 -11.10
C PHE A 76 2.68 7.62 -10.90
N MET A 77 3.37 6.94 -9.97
CA MET A 77 4.80 7.16 -9.74
C MET A 77 5.63 6.88 -10.99
N VAL A 78 5.36 5.77 -11.69
CA VAL A 78 6.03 5.41 -12.95
C VAL A 78 5.78 6.46 -14.03
N LEU A 79 4.55 6.96 -14.17
CA LEU A 79 4.25 8.03 -15.11
C LEU A 79 5.00 9.33 -14.79
N MET A 80 5.19 9.65 -13.50
CA MET A 80 5.97 10.82 -13.09
C MET A 80 7.46 10.70 -13.41
N ILE A 81 8.01 9.48 -13.39
CA ILE A 81 9.43 9.23 -13.69
C ILE A 81 9.65 8.67 -15.10
N TYR A 82 8.67 8.77 -15.99
CA TYR A 82 8.69 8.09 -17.30
C TYR A 82 9.90 8.50 -18.15
N GLU A 83 10.29 9.78 -18.13
CA GLU A 83 11.49 10.27 -18.83
C GLU A 83 12.80 9.64 -18.29
N HIS A 84 12.75 9.06 -17.09
CA HIS A 84 13.83 8.38 -16.43
C HIS A 84 13.65 6.84 -16.41
N TYR A 85 12.89 6.25 -17.34
CA TYR A 85 12.60 4.81 -17.32
C TYR A 85 13.83 3.89 -17.40
N GLN A 86 14.95 4.35 -17.97
CA GLN A 86 16.22 3.61 -18.02
C GLN A 86 17.12 3.84 -16.80
N SER A 87 16.66 4.61 -15.82
CA SER A 87 17.45 4.94 -14.63
C SER A 87 17.26 3.92 -13.50
N ASP A 88 18.18 3.94 -12.55
CA ASP A 88 18.11 3.18 -11.30
C ASP A 88 16.81 3.46 -10.51
N TYR A 89 16.19 4.63 -10.71
CA TYR A 89 14.92 4.99 -10.08
C TYR A 89 13.77 4.09 -10.53
N PHE A 90 13.72 3.73 -11.82
CA PHE A 90 12.66 2.85 -12.33
C PHE A 90 12.79 1.44 -11.75
N LEU A 91 14.02 0.92 -11.70
CA LEU A 91 14.31 -0.38 -11.07
C LEU A 91 13.89 -0.36 -9.59
N LEU A 92 14.26 0.69 -8.86
CA LEU A 92 13.90 0.84 -7.44
C LEU A 92 12.38 0.89 -7.25
N MET A 93 11.65 1.61 -8.11
CA MET A 93 10.18 1.65 -8.07
C MET A 93 9.56 0.26 -8.31
N MET A 94 10.06 -0.49 -9.27
CA MET A 94 9.57 -1.84 -9.56
C MET A 94 9.84 -2.82 -8.41
N LEU A 95 11.05 -2.77 -7.84
CA LEU A 95 11.40 -3.57 -6.65
C LEU A 95 10.55 -3.19 -5.43
N SER A 96 10.29 -1.89 -5.26
CA SER A 96 9.42 -1.39 -4.21
C SER A 96 7.98 -1.86 -4.40
N LEU A 97 7.43 -1.81 -5.61
CA LEU A 97 6.09 -2.36 -5.89
C LEU A 97 6.02 -3.85 -5.54
N LEU A 98 6.97 -4.65 -6.04
CA LEU A 98 6.96 -6.09 -5.83
C LEU A 98 7.07 -6.46 -4.35
N SER A 99 8.00 -5.84 -3.63
CA SER A 99 8.16 -6.06 -2.18
C SER A 99 6.91 -5.67 -1.39
N ASN A 100 6.26 -4.55 -1.73
CA ASN A 100 5.03 -4.12 -1.09
C ASN A 100 3.86 -5.08 -1.33
N LEU A 101 3.74 -5.63 -2.53
CA LEU A 101 2.76 -6.68 -2.82
C LEU A 101 3.02 -7.92 -1.97
N VAL A 102 4.27 -8.38 -1.88
CA VAL A 102 4.64 -9.52 -1.03
C VAL A 102 4.29 -9.25 0.44
N ILE A 103 4.61 -8.05 0.97
CA ILE A 103 4.29 -7.67 2.35
C ILE A 103 2.78 -7.69 2.58
N ILE A 104 1.97 -7.12 1.69
CA ILE A 104 0.51 -7.14 1.84
C ILE A 104 -0.04 -8.57 1.83
N LEU A 105 0.46 -9.41 0.93
CA LEU A 105 0.05 -10.82 0.85
C LEU A 105 0.44 -11.58 2.13
N LEU A 106 1.63 -11.35 2.66
CA LEU A 106 2.07 -11.94 3.94
C LEU A 106 1.19 -11.48 5.10
N ILE A 107 0.88 -10.18 5.18
CA ILE A 107 -0.01 -9.67 6.24
C ILE A 107 -1.41 -10.29 6.12
N ALA A 108 -1.96 -10.38 4.90
CA ALA A 108 -3.25 -11.01 4.67
C ALA A 108 -3.25 -12.49 5.08
N TRP A 109 -2.17 -13.22 4.76
CA TRP A 109 -2.01 -14.62 5.14
C TRP A 109 -1.93 -14.81 6.66
N ILE A 110 -1.16 -13.97 7.36
CA ILE A 110 -1.06 -13.99 8.83
C ILE A 110 -2.43 -13.70 9.47
N LYS A 111 -3.14 -12.68 8.98
CA LYS A 111 -4.49 -12.34 9.46
C LYS A 111 -5.47 -13.52 9.30
N ASN A 112 -5.47 -14.18 8.15
CA ASN A 112 -6.35 -15.33 7.91
C ASN A 112 -6.04 -16.51 8.83
N LYS A 113 -4.76 -16.75 9.17
CA LYS A 113 -4.37 -17.79 10.12
C LYS A 113 -4.73 -17.45 11.56
N ALA A 114 -4.65 -16.18 11.96
CA ALA A 114 -5.03 -15.74 13.30
C ALA A 114 -6.53 -15.88 13.59
N VAL A 115 -7.37 -15.98 12.55
CA VAL A 115 -8.82 -16.20 12.66
C VAL A 115 -9.18 -17.68 12.84
N ILE A 116 -8.25 -18.63 12.66
CA ILE A 116 -8.51 -20.04 13.00
C ILE A 116 -8.37 -20.19 14.52
N PRO A 117 -9.47 -20.45 15.27
CA PRO A 117 -9.38 -20.57 16.72
C PRO A 117 -8.53 -21.79 17.08
N LYS A 118 -7.62 -21.60 18.05
CA LYS A 118 -6.80 -22.66 18.66
C LYS A 118 -7.63 -23.81 19.28
N SER A 119 -8.95 -23.73 19.30
CA SER A 119 -9.85 -24.76 19.81
C SER A 119 -9.96 -26.02 18.96
N ILE A 120 -9.32 -26.08 17.77
CA ILE A 120 -9.36 -27.25 16.86
C ILE A 120 -8.01 -28.00 16.85
N LEU A 121 -6.98 -27.48 17.53
CA LEU A 121 -5.63 -28.07 17.55
C LEU A 121 -5.34 -28.93 18.79
N HIS A 122 -6.35 -29.14 19.63
CA HIS A 122 -6.29 -30.04 20.80
C HIS A 122 -7.55 -30.91 20.83
N GLU A 123 -7.74 -31.74 19.80
CA GLU A 123 -8.49 -33.00 19.89
C GLU A 123 -7.68 -34.11 19.23
#